data_AF-A0A5B7AYI5-F1
#
_entry.id   AF-A0A5B7AYI5-F1
#
_cell.length_a   1.000
_cell.length_b   1.000
_cell.length_c   1.000
_cell.angle_alpha   90.00
_cell.angle_beta   90.00
_cell.angle_gamma   90.00
#
_symmetry.space_group_name_H-M   'P 1'
#
loop_
_entity.id
_entity.type
_entity.pdbx_description
1 polymer ?
#
loop_
_entity_poly.entity_id
_entity_poly.type
_entity_poly.pdbx_seq_one_letter_code
_entity_poly.pdbx_strand_id
1 'polypeptide(L)'
;QGALLLNILSKYSEAFSSMIEGKNEEMSTSELSGGARIHYIFQSIFVKSLEEVDPCEDLTDDDIRTAIQNATGPRSALFVPEVPFEVLVRRQMARLLDPSLQCARF
;
A
#
# COMPACT_ATOMS: atom_id res chain seq x y z
N GLN A 1 39.02 2.83 24.84
CA GLN A 1 38.40 1.96 23.81
C GLN A 1 36.93 2.29 23.57
N GLY A 2 36.09 2.54 24.59
CA GLY A 2 34.69 2.93 24.39
C GLY A 2 34.44 4.18 23.54
N ALA A 3 35.27 5.22 23.67
CA ALA A 3 35.16 6.44 22.87
C ALA A 3 35.35 6.21 21.36
N LEU A 4 36.20 5.25 20.96
CA LEU A 4 36.41 4.90 19.57
C LEU A 4 35.17 4.23 18.97
N LEU A 5 34.58 3.28 19.70
CA LEU A 5 33.36 2.60 19.30
C LEU A 5 32.20 3.58 19.14
N LEU A 6 32.01 4.49 20.12
CA LEU A 6 30.98 5.52 20.07
C LEU A 6 31.12 6.44 18.85
N ASN A 7 32.35 6.83 18.52
CA ASN A 7 32.65 7.68 17.37
C ASN A 7 32.28 6.98 16.05
N ILE A 8 32.60 5.69 15.91
CA ILE A 8 32.24 4.91 14.72
C ILE A 8 30.71 4.81 14.59
N LEU A 9 30.00 4.51 15.68
CA LEU A 9 28.55 4.42 15.68
C LEU A 9 27.87 5.76 15.33
N SER A 10 28.37 6.87 15.87
CA SER A 10 27.84 8.20 15.55
C SER A 10 28.00 8.54 14.07
N LYS A 11 29.21 8.35 13.52
CA LYS A 11 29.48 8.60 12.10
C LYS A 11 28.62 7.74 11.18
N TYR A 12 28.43 6.46 11.52
CA TYR A 12 27.55 5.59 10.76
C TYR A 12 26.10 6.08 10.79
N SER A 13 25.59 6.46 11.96
CA SER A 13 24.22 6.97 12.11
C SER A 13 24.00 8.27 11.32
N GLU A 14 24.96 9.18 11.35
CA GLU A 14 24.92 10.45 10.58
C GLU A 14 24.96 10.19 9.08
N ALA A 15 25.85 9.30 8.62
CA ALA A 15 25.96 8.93 7.21
C ALA A 15 24.68 8.24 6.71
N PHE A 16 24.11 7.32 7.49
CA PHE A 16 22.84 6.66 7.16
C PHE A 16 21.69 7.66 7.05
N SER A 17 21.56 8.56 8.02
CA SER A 17 20.52 9.60 7.99
C SER A 17 20.68 10.52 6.78
N SER A 18 21.92 10.93 6.49
CA SER A 18 22.24 11.78 5.32
C SER A 18 21.91 11.08 3.99
N MET A 19 22.12 9.76 3.90
CA MET A 19 21.74 8.96 2.74
C MET A 19 20.22 8.93 2.53
N ILE A 20 19.44 8.74 3.60
CA ILE A 20 17.98 8.76 3.53
C ILE A 20 17.45 10.16 3.19
N GLU A 21 18.05 11.21 3.73
CA GLU A 21 17.66 12.60 3.45
C GLU A 21 18.13 13.12 2.09
N GLY A 22 18.98 12.37 1.37
CA GLY A 22 19.54 12.79 0.09
C GLY A 22 20.59 13.91 0.21
N LYS A 23 21.24 14.04 1.37
CA LYS A 23 22.31 15.02 1.64
C LYS A 23 23.72 14.43 1.49
N ASN A 24 23.83 13.24 0.89
CA ASN A 24 25.12 12.61 0.69
C ASN A 24 25.93 13.37 -0.39
N GLU A 25 27.18 13.70 -0.09
CA GLU A 25 28.09 14.38 -1.01
C GLU A 25 28.47 13.48 -2.21
N GLU A 26 28.56 12.16 -1.98
CA GLU A 26 28.80 11.17 -3.03
C GLU A 26 27.47 10.61 -3.55
N MET A 27 26.80 11.38 -4.42
CA MET A 27 25.55 10.97 -5.04
C MET A 27 25.80 10.16 -6.33
N SER A 28 25.09 9.05 -6.49
CA SER A 28 25.05 8.33 -7.77
C SER A 28 24.26 9.11 -8.80
N THR A 29 24.81 9.26 -10.01
CA THR A 29 24.11 9.87 -11.16
C THR A 29 23.54 8.83 -12.12
N SER A 30 23.71 7.54 -11.84
CA SER A 30 23.25 6.45 -12.71
C SER A 30 21.96 5.79 -12.22
N GLU A 31 21.62 5.89 -10.93
CA GLU A 31 20.44 5.26 -10.36
C GLU A 31 19.87 6.04 -9.17
N LEU A 32 18.57 5.82 -8.89
CA LEU A 32 17.93 6.36 -7.69
C LEU A 32 18.38 5.56 -6.45
N SER A 33 18.82 6.27 -5.41
CA SER A 33 19.27 5.68 -4.14
C SER A 33 18.70 6.43 -2.94
N GLY A 34 18.88 5.88 -1.74
CA GLY A 34 18.46 6.50 -0.47
C GLY A 34 16.98 6.89 -0.45
N GLY A 35 16.68 8.08 0.05
CA GLY A 35 15.30 8.59 0.13
C GLY A 35 14.62 8.79 -1.22
N ALA A 36 15.36 9.14 -2.27
CA ALA A 36 14.79 9.31 -3.61
C ALA A 36 14.26 7.98 -4.16
N ARG A 37 14.96 6.87 -3.89
CA ARG A 37 14.50 5.53 -4.26
C ARG A 37 13.25 5.12 -3.48
N ILE A 38 13.20 5.41 -2.18
CA ILE A 38 12.03 5.15 -1.34
C ILE A 38 10.82 5.94 -1.86
N HIS A 39 11.01 7.21 -2.18
CA HIS A 39 9.95 8.06 -2.75
C HIS A 39 9.44 7.50 -4.08
N TYR A 40 10.33 7.05 -4.95
CA TYR A 40 9.97 6.41 -6.21
C TYR A 40 9.14 5.13 -6.00
N ILE A 41 9.51 4.28 -5.03
CA ILE A 41 8.72 3.08 -4.70
C ILE A 41 7.30 3.48 -4.29
N PHE A 42 7.14 4.47 -3.41
CA PHE A 42 5.80 4.89 -2.99
C PHE A 42 4.98 5.54 -4.11
N GLN A 43 5.56 6.48 -4.87
CA GLN A 43 4.79 7.26 -5.83
C GLN A 43 4.66 6.58 -7.19
N SER A 44 5.75 6.06 -7.73
CA SER A 44 5.77 5.55 -9.10
C SER A 44 5.43 4.07 -9.19
N ILE A 45 5.59 3.31 -8.11
CA ILE A 45 5.22 1.90 -8.04
C ILE A 45 3.90 1.75 -7.27
N PHE A 46 3.89 2.04 -5.97
CA PHE A 46 2.74 1.71 -5.12
C PHE A 46 1.46 2.47 -5.48
N VAL A 47 1.50 3.81 -5.59
CA VAL A 47 0.32 4.59 -6.00
C VAL A 47 -0.20 4.13 -7.37
N LYS A 48 0.70 3.93 -8.33
CA LYS A 48 0.33 3.42 -9.66
C LYS A 48 -0.33 2.04 -9.58
N SER A 49 0.23 1.12 -8.80
CA SER A 49 -0.37 -0.22 -8.59
C SER A 49 -1.73 -0.16 -7.91
N LEU A 50 -1.97 0.81 -7.01
CA LEU A 50 -3.29 1.03 -6.43
C LEU A 50 -4.30 1.57 -7.44
N GLU A 51 -3.88 2.50 -8.32
CA GLU A 51 -4.72 3.06 -9.38
C GLU A 51 -5.08 2.02 -10.46
N GLU A 52 -4.25 1.01 -10.66
CA GLU A 52 -4.52 -0.12 -11.56
C GLU A 52 -5.53 -1.12 -10.99
N VAL A 53 -5.87 -1.05 -9.69
CA VAL A 53 -6.92 -1.89 -9.11
C VAL A 53 -8.29 -1.32 -9.49
N ASP A 54 -8.96 -1.97 -10.44
CA ASP A 54 -10.35 -1.61 -10.79
C ASP A 54 -11.29 -1.94 -9.62
N PRO A 55 -12.01 -0.96 -9.05
CA PRO A 55 -12.90 -1.16 -7.91
C PRO A 55 -14.10 -2.07 -8.19
N CYS A 56 -14.45 -2.27 -9.46
CA CYS A 56 -15.56 -3.10 -9.91
C CYS A 56 -15.10 -4.42 -10.55
N GLU A 57 -13.79 -4.68 -10.63
CA GLU A 57 -13.30 -5.97 -11.10
C GLU A 57 -13.82 -7.11 -10.20
N ASP A 58 -14.22 -8.19 -10.87
CA ASP A 58 -14.92 -9.35 -10.29
C ASP A 58 -16.26 -9.04 -9.60
N LEU A 59 -16.83 -7.83 -9.74
CA LEU A 59 -18.13 -7.46 -9.19
C LEU A 59 -19.19 -7.36 -10.28
N THR A 60 -19.97 -8.44 -10.45
CA THR A 60 -21.06 -8.45 -11.44
C THR A 60 -22.39 -8.02 -10.82
N ASP A 61 -23.32 -7.56 -11.67
CA ASP A 61 -24.70 -7.26 -11.26
C ASP A 61 -25.41 -8.48 -10.64
N ASP A 62 -25.06 -9.68 -11.11
CA ASP A 62 -25.59 -10.93 -10.56
C ASP A 62 -25.02 -11.22 -9.17
N ASP A 63 -23.75 -10.91 -8.90
CA ASP A 63 -23.16 -11.01 -7.56
C ASP A 63 -23.85 -10.03 -6.59
N ILE A 64 -24.06 -8.78 -7.03
CA ILE A 64 -24.75 -7.75 -6.24
C ILE A 64 -26.17 -8.21 -5.91
N ARG A 65 -26.91 -8.67 -6.93
CA ARG A 65 -28.28 -9.17 -6.77
C ARG A 65 -28.33 -10.36 -5.81
N THR A 66 -27.41 -11.30 -5.96
CA THR A 66 -27.32 -12.49 -5.11
C THR A 66 -27.02 -12.11 -3.67
N ALA A 67 -26.10 -11.18 -3.43
CA ALA A 67 -25.79 -10.68 -2.11
C ALA A 67 -27.01 -10.00 -1.45
N ILE A 68 -27.76 -9.19 -2.21
CA ILE A 68 -29.00 -8.54 -1.73
C ILE A 68 -30.06 -9.58 -1.37
N GLN A 69 -30.30 -10.58 -2.23
CA GLN A 69 -31.27 -11.63 -1.98
C GLN A 69 -30.91 -12.46 -0.75
N ASN A 70 -29.63 -12.82 -0.59
CA ASN A 70 -29.14 -13.54 0.58
C ASN A 70 -29.28 -12.74 1.88
N ALA A 71 -28.98 -11.43 1.85
CA ALA A 71 -29.15 -10.57 3.03
C ALA A 71 -30.62 -10.30 3.38
N THR A 72 -31.50 -10.27 2.37
CA THR A 72 -32.95 -10.13 2.55
C THR A 72 -33.56 -11.40 3.15
N GLY A 73 -33.03 -12.56 2.77
CA GLY A 73 -33.47 -13.86 3.25
C GLY A 73 -34.93 -14.15 2.86
N PRO A 74 -35.72 -14.84 3.71
CA PRO A 74 -37.09 -15.22 3.38
C PRO A 74 -38.11 -14.07 3.51
N ARG A 75 -37.68 -12.88 3.95
CA ARG A 75 -38.58 -11.75 4.20
C ARG A 75 -38.81 -10.96 2.92
N SER A 76 -40.01 -10.43 2.74
CA SER A 76 -40.21 -9.37 1.75
C SER A 76 -39.64 -8.06 2.31
N ALA A 77 -38.63 -7.49 1.66
CA ALA A 77 -38.05 -6.22 2.04
C ALA A 77 -38.55 -5.10 1.13
N LEU A 78 -38.97 -3.99 1.73
CA LEU A 78 -39.33 -2.76 1.00
C LEU A 78 -38.11 -1.94 0.60
N PHE A 79 -36.96 -2.17 1.24
CA PHE A 79 -35.70 -1.48 1.02
C PHE A 79 -34.55 -2.49 0.94
N VAL A 80 -33.49 -2.12 0.21
CA VAL A 80 -32.27 -2.93 0.10
C VAL A 80 -31.51 -2.88 1.44
N PRO A 81 -31.09 -4.03 2.02
CA PRO A 81 -30.25 -4.03 3.21
C PRO A 81 -28.87 -3.39 2.96
N GLU A 82 -28.25 -2.84 4.00
CA GLU A 82 -26.89 -2.25 3.92
C GLU A 82 -25.78 -3.32 3.93
N VAL A 83 -26.03 -4.47 4.53
CA VAL A 83 -25.05 -5.55 4.73
C VAL A 83 -24.37 -6.04 3.43
N PRO A 84 -25.07 -6.26 2.30
CA PRO A 84 -24.45 -6.59 1.02
C PRO A 84 -23.39 -5.59 0.60
N PHE A 85 -23.67 -4.29 0.74
CA PHE A 85 -22.73 -3.25 0.36
C PHE A 85 -21.46 -3.36 1.21
N GLU A 86 -21.57 -3.50 2.53
CA GLU A 86 -20.41 -3.67 3.40
C GLU A 86 -19.57 -4.90 3.01
N VAL A 87 -20.20 -6.03 2.73
CA VAL A 87 -19.50 -7.26 2.35
C VAL A 87 -18.75 -7.09 1.03
N LEU A 88 -19.41 -6.52 0.02
CA LEU A 88 -18.83 -6.31 -1.30
C LEU A 88 -17.68 -5.31 -1.25
N VAL A 89 -17.83 -4.20 -0.52
CA VAL A 89 -16.76 -3.20 -0.34
C VAL A 89 -15.57 -3.80 0.42
N ARG A 90 -15.79 -4.56 1.50
CA ARG A 90 -14.68 -5.23 2.21
C ARG A 90 -13.90 -6.18 1.31
N ARG A 91 -14.58 -6.88 0.38
CA ARG A 91 -13.92 -7.72 -0.63
C ARG A 91 -13.01 -6.89 -1.54
N GLN A 92 -13.47 -5.73 -1.98
CA GLN A 92 -12.64 -4.84 -2.81
C GLN A 92 -11.48 -4.23 -2.02
N MET A 93 -11.68 -3.83 -0.76
CA MET A 93 -10.59 -3.35 0.10
C MET A 93 -9.49 -4.40 0.32
N ALA A 94 -9.85 -5.69 0.42
CA ALA A 94 -8.88 -6.77 0.60
C ALA A 94 -7.90 -6.89 -0.58
N ARG A 95 -8.28 -6.45 -1.78
CA ARG A 95 -7.42 -6.47 -2.97
C ARG A 95 -6.27 -5.47 -2.90
N LEU A 96 -6.37 -4.46 -2.04
CA LEU A 96 -5.29 -3.50 -1.78
C LEU A 96 -4.13 -4.11 -0.98
N LEU A 97 -4.31 -5.30 -0.40
CA LEU A 97 -3.29 -5.96 0.40
C LEU A 97 -2.07 -6.36 -0.43
N ASP A 98 -2.28 -6.96 -1.60
CA ASP A 98 -1.18 -7.42 -2.45
C ASP A 98 -0.24 -6.28 -2.90
N PRO A 99 -0.73 -5.17 -3.51
CA PRO A 99 0.14 -4.05 -3.87
C PRO A 99 0.82 -3.42 -2.64
N SER A 100 0.18 -3.45 -1.48
CA SER A 100 0.78 -2.97 -0.22
C SER A 100 1.94 -3.85 0.24
N LEU A 101 1.79 -5.18 0.15
CA LEU A 101 2.85 -6.13 0.49
C LEU A 101 3.99 -6.09 -0.53
N GLN A 102 3.69 -5.90 -1.81
CA GLN A 102 4.71 -5.70 -2.83
C GLN A 102 5.51 -4.42 -2.55
N CYS A 103 4.85 -3.30 -2.26
CA CYS A 103 5.51 -2.03 -1.88
C CYS A 103 6.48 -2.22 -0.69
N ALA A 104 6.10 -2.99 0.32
CA ALA A 104 6.93 -3.23 1.50
C ALA A 104 8.14 -4.16 1.25
N ARG A 105 8.16 -4.90 0.13
CA ARG A 105 9.23 -5.84 -0.23
C ARG A 105 10.27 -5.25 -1.19
N PHE A 106 9.96 -4.14 -1.85
CA PHE A 106 10.90 -3.42 -2.70
C PHE A 106 12.01 -2.74 -1.89
#